data_AF-A0A1D3TE33-F1
#
_entry.id   AF-A0A1D3TE33-F1
#
_cell.length_a   1.000
_cell.length_b   1.000
_cell.length_c   1.000
_cell.angle_alpha   90.00
_cell.angle_beta   90.00
_cell.angle_gamma   90.00
#
_symmetry.space_group_name_H-M   'P 1'
#
loop_
_entity.id
_entity.type
_entity.pdbx_description
1 polymer ?
#
loop_
_entity_poly.entity_id
_entity_poly.type
_entity_poly.pdbx_seq_one_letter_code
_entity_poly.pdbx_strand_id
1 'polypeptide(L)'
;MFLEIEKTENILTVLRGFEKKYGYKFVDDESKNNCVSRIKKRLNSFVIEGVLTEEYLKQGEIFFWIEQRVGEEMSVKVYSAKQYPDKRKMCYNKNEIKKVKNDYEKEKCIKYSPEMIHNNIVTVGSFLVDILRESTFIRSKY
;
A
#
# COMPACT_ATOMS: atom_id res chain seq x y z
N MET A 1 5.67 -11.23 19.94
CA MET A 1 5.36 -11.09 18.50
C MET A 1 4.74 -9.72 18.19
N PHE A 2 3.58 -9.37 18.74
CA PHE A 2 2.99 -8.03 18.60
C PHE A 2 3.93 -6.87 18.99
N LEU A 3 4.65 -7.01 20.12
CA LEU A 3 5.64 -6.03 20.56
C LEU A 3 6.81 -5.84 19.59
N GLU A 4 7.14 -6.85 18.77
CA GLU A 4 8.20 -6.76 17.75
C GLU A 4 7.71 -6.08 16.47
N ILE A 5 6.45 -6.29 16.08
CA ILE A 5 5.81 -5.61 14.93
C ILE A 5 5.71 -4.10 15.19
N GLU A 6 5.49 -3.70 16.45
CA GLU A 6 5.42 -2.30 16.83
C GLU A 6 6.79 -1.60 16.90
N LYS A 7 7.91 -2.34 16.83
CA LYS A 7 9.24 -1.73 16.78
C LYS A 7 9.50 -1.11 15.41
N THR A 8 9.23 0.19 15.32
CA THR A 8 9.48 1.03 14.14
C THR A 8 10.91 0.87 13.60
N GLU A 9 11.93 0.71 14.46
CA GLU A 9 13.32 0.60 14.03
C GLU A 9 13.62 -0.63 13.17
N ASN A 10 12.94 -1.76 13.43
CA ASN A 10 13.09 -2.97 12.61
C ASN A 10 12.60 -2.72 11.18
N ILE A 11 11.43 -2.09 11.05
CA ILE A 11 10.85 -1.71 9.75
C ILE A 11 11.74 -0.68 9.05
N LEU A 12 12.22 0.32 9.77
CA LEU A 12 13.12 1.34 9.22
C LEU A 12 14.42 0.73 8.69
N THR A 13 14.98 -0.25 9.39
CA THR A 13 16.19 -0.97 8.94
C THR A 13 15.94 -1.70 7.62
N VAL A 14 14.80 -2.39 7.49
CA VAL A 14 14.39 -3.05 6.24
C VAL A 14 14.18 -2.03 5.12
N LEU A 15 13.50 -0.91 5.41
CA LEU A 15 13.26 0.16 4.44
C LEU A 15 14.56 0.79 3.92
N ARG A 16 15.54 1.07 4.80
CA ARG A 16 16.87 1.56 4.40
C ARG A 16 17.55 0.60 3.43
N GLY A 17 17.38 -0.71 3.65
CA GLY A 17 17.86 -1.75 2.74
C GLY A 17 17.24 -1.64 1.34
N PHE A 18 15.93 -1.40 1.26
CA PHE A 18 15.23 -1.20 0.00
C PHE A 18 15.56 0.13 -0.69
N GLU A 19 15.67 1.25 0.06
CA GLU A 19 16.14 2.54 -0.44
C GLU A 19 17.51 2.39 -1.12
N LYS A 20 18.44 1.67 -0.47
CA LYS A 20 19.76 1.37 -1.03
C LYS A 20 19.69 0.44 -2.24
N LYS A 21 18.91 -0.63 -2.16
CA LYS A 21 18.80 -1.65 -3.23
C LYS A 21 18.23 -1.08 -4.52
N TYR A 22 17.21 -0.23 -4.42
CA TYR A 22 16.49 0.32 -5.57
C TYR A 22 16.89 1.78 -5.89
N GLY A 23 17.82 2.37 -5.13
CA GLY A 23 18.36 3.69 -5.41
C GLY A 23 17.33 4.83 -5.27
N TYR A 24 16.35 4.70 -4.38
CA TYR A 24 15.34 5.73 -4.14
C TYR A 24 15.42 6.28 -2.72
N LYS A 25 14.77 7.42 -2.50
CA LYS A 25 14.51 8.01 -1.18
C LYS A 25 13.04 8.39 -1.09
N PHE A 26 12.48 8.36 0.11
CA PHE A 26 11.17 8.97 0.35
C PHE A 26 11.20 10.47 0.07
N VAL A 27 10.09 11.02 -0.42
CA VAL A 27 9.96 12.47 -0.70
C VAL A 27 10.06 13.31 0.57
N ASP A 28 9.47 12.82 1.67
CA ASP A 28 9.46 13.47 2.98
C ASP A 28 9.32 12.43 4.11
N ASP A 29 9.56 12.87 5.34
CA ASP A 29 9.42 12.03 6.54
C ASP A 29 7.97 11.57 6.76
N GLU A 30 6.98 12.34 6.29
CA GLU A 30 5.58 11.95 6.40
C GLU A 30 5.28 10.71 5.56
N SER A 31 5.73 10.69 4.31
CA SER A 31 5.59 9.56 3.38
C SER A 31 6.33 8.33 3.90
N LYS A 32 7.50 8.54 4.53
CA LYS A 32 8.25 7.47 5.20
C LYS A 32 7.48 6.90 6.39
N ASN A 33 6.96 7.75 7.26
CA ASN A 33 6.15 7.34 8.42
C ASN A 33 4.85 6.66 8.00
N ASN A 34 4.20 7.13 6.93
CA ASN A 34 3.02 6.50 6.36
C ASN A 34 3.36 5.11 5.78
N CYS A 35 4.51 4.95 5.14
CA CYS A 35 4.99 3.65 4.68
C CYS A 35 5.19 2.67 5.84
N VAL A 36 5.86 3.10 6.91
CA VAL A 36 6.02 2.31 8.15
C VAL A 36 4.66 1.92 8.71
N SER A 37 3.73 2.87 8.82
CA SER A 37 2.37 2.64 9.33
C SER A 37 1.62 1.59 8.49
N ARG A 38 1.70 1.67 7.17
CA ARG A 38 1.11 0.66 6.26
C ARG A 38 1.74 -0.72 6.46
N ILE A 39 3.06 -0.81 6.63
CA ILE A 39 3.73 -2.10 6.90
C ILE A 39 3.26 -2.68 8.23
N LYS A 40 3.23 -1.88 9.31
CA LYS A 40 2.69 -2.32 10.61
C LYS A 40 1.26 -2.80 10.50
N LYS A 41 0.41 -2.05 9.79
CA LYS A 41 -1.00 -2.41 9.58
C LYS A 41 -1.13 -3.76 8.87
N ARG A 42 -0.35 -3.99 7.81
CA ARG A 42 -0.31 -5.28 7.10
C ARG A 42 0.14 -6.42 8.01
N LEU A 43 1.22 -6.22 8.76
CA LEU A 43 1.72 -7.22 9.71
C LEU A 43 0.68 -7.52 10.78
N ASN A 44 0.03 -6.51 11.36
CA ASN A 44 -1.04 -6.74 12.33
C ASN A 44 -2.24 -7.46 11.70
N SER A 45 -2.70 -7.07 10.50
CA SER A 45 -3.84 -7.78 9.88
C SER A 45 -3.51 -9.21 9.46
N PHE A 46 -2.26 -9.47 9.09
CA PHE A 46 -1.84 -10.76 8.54
C PHE A 46 -1.35 -11.72 9.63
N VAL A 47 -0.67 -11.23 10.67
CA VAL A 47 -0.10 -12.06 11.74
C VAL A 47 -1.16 -12.48 12.77
N ILE A 48 -2.31 -11.79 12.84
CA ILE A 48 -3.39 -12.10 13.80
C ILE A 48 -4.22 -13.32 13.37
N GLU A 49 -4.26 -13.66 12.09
CA GLU A 49 -5.18 -14.68 11.56
C GLU A 49 -4.65 -16.14 11.60
N GLY A 50 -3.46 -16.42 12.17
CA GLY A 50 -3.01 -17.83 12.32
C GLY A 50 -1.57 -18.05 12.78
N VAL A 51 -1.16 -19.33 12.76
CA VAL A 51 0.25 -19.74 12.88
C VAL A 51 0.95 -19.37 11.58
N LEU A 52 2.07 -18.64 11.66
CA LEU A 52 2.89 -18.28 10.49
C LEU A 52 3.55 -19.53 9.89
N THR A 53 2.79 -20.28 9.08
CA THR A 53 3.31 -21.39 8.28
C THR A 53 3.84 -20.89 6.94
N GLU A 54 4.68 -21.69 6.28
CA GLU A 54 5.18 -21.36 4.94
C GLU A 54 4.04 -21.21 3.92
N GLU A 55 3.03 -22.08 4.01
CA GLU A 55 1.83 -22.01 3.17
C GLU A 55 1.04 -20.72 3.40
N TYR A 56 0.90 -20.32 4.67
CA TYR A 56 0.25 -19.07 5.02
C TYR A 56 1.02 -17.86 4.45
N LEU A 57 2.35 -17.82 4.61
CA LEU A 57 3.19 -16.76 4.04
C LEU A 57 3.06 -16.65 2.51
N LYS A 58 3.00 -17.78 1.79
CA LYS A 58 2.76 -17.80 0.34
C LYS A 58 1.41 -17.19 -0.04
N GLN A 59 0.35 -17.41 0.75
CA GLN A 59 -0.93 -16.72 0.54
C GLN A 59 -0.80 -15.20 0.79
N GLY A 60 -0.02 -14.81 1.79
CA GLY A 60 0.33 -13.42 2.08
C GLY A 60 0.97 -12.69 0.91
N GLU A 61 1.91 -13.34 0.22
CA GLU A 61 2.56 -12.80 -0.97
C GLU A 61 1.55 -12.48 -2.08
N ILE A 62 0.54 -13.34 -2.28
CA ILE A 62 -0.55 -13.08 -3.24
C ILE A 62 -1.33 -11.83 -2.82
N PHE A 63 -1.65 -11.68 -1.52
CA PHE A 63 -2.38 -10.51 -1.04
C PHE A 63 -1.60 -9.20 -1.23
N PHE A 64 -0.29 -9.22 -0.96
CA PHE A 64 0.57 -8.05 -1.17
C PHE A 64 0.76 -7.75 -2.65
N TRP A 65 0.85 -8.77 -3.49
CA TRP A 65 0.91 -8.60 -4.94
C TRP A 65 -0.35 -7.93 -5.48
N ILE A 66 -1.54 -8.38 -5.06
CA ILE A 66 -2.80 -7.74 -5.48
C ILE A 66 -2.85 -6.30 -5.02
N GLU A 67 -2.49 -6.02 -3.76
CA GLU A 67 -2.47 -4.64 -3.26
C GLU A 67 -1.56 -3.73 -4.08
N GLN A 68 -0.37 -4.21 -4.44
CA GLN A 68 0.55 -3.47 -5.29
C GLN A 68 -0.08 -3.17 -6.66
N ARG A 69 -0.66 -4.19 -7.33
CA ARG A 69 -1.30 -4.01 -8.65
C ARG A 69 -2.47 -3.06 -8.63
N VAL A 70 -3.31 -3.13 -7.59
CA VAL A 70 -4.40 -2.19 -7.37
C VAL A 70 -3.84 -0.77 -7.21
N GLY A 71 -2.76 -0.59 -6.44
CA GLY A 71 -2.08 0.70 -6.27
C GLY A 71 -1.53 1.25 -7.60
N GLU A 72 -0.86 0.42 -8.39
CA GLU A 72 -0.33 0.77 -9.71
C GLU A 72 -1.44 1.20 -10.67
N GLU A 73 -2.49 0.41 -10.82
CA GLU A 73 -3.59 0.72 -11.74
C GLU A 73 -4.40 1.95 -11.30
N MET A 74 -4.66 2.08 -10.00
CA MET A 74 -5.31 3.28 -9.46
C MET A 74 -4.44 4.52 -9.62
N SER A 75 -3.11 4.41 -9.57
CA SER A 75 -2.21 5.54 -9.82
C SER A 75 -2.40 6.10 -11.24
N VAL A 76 -2.56 5.23 -12.25
CA VAL A 76 -2.85 5.65 -13.63
C VAL A 76 -4.17 6.44 -13.70
N LYS A 77 -5.21 5.96 -13.01
CA LYS A 77 -6.52 6.64 -12.95
C LYS A 77 -6.43 7.99 -12.22
N VAL A 78 -5.65 8.07 -11.14
CA VAL A 78 -5.37 9.33 -10.42
C VAL A 78 -4.65 10.31 -11.34
N TYR A 79 -3.61 9.89 -12.05
CA TYR A 79 -2.84 10.79 -12.92
C TYR A 79 -3.58 11.20 -14.19
N SER A 80 -4.58 10.43 -14.61
CA SER A 80 -5.48 10.77 -15.72
C SER A 80 -6.46 11.90 -15.39
N ALA A 81 -6.72 12.18 -14.11
CA ALA A 81 -7.58 13.29 -13.71
C ALA A 81 -6.86 14.64 -13.91
N LYS A 82 -7.60 15.66 -14.40
CA LYS A 82 -7.01 16.95 -14.82
C LYS A 82 -6.57 17.81 -13.65
N GLN A 83 -7.44 18.00 -12.66
CA GLN A 83 -7.21 18.95 -11.56
C GLN A 83 -6.83 18.23 -10.26
N TYR A 84 -5.99 18.87 -9.44
CA TYR A 84 -5.53 18.31 -8.18
C TYR A 84 -6.67 17.85 -7.23
N PRO A 85 -7.79 18.59 -7.07
CA PRO A 85 -8.92 18.12 -6.27
C PRO A 85 -9.50 16.80 -6.79
N ASP A 86 -9.60 16.62 -8.11
CA ASP A 86 -10.10 15.39 -8.72
C ASP A 86 -9.12 14.22 -8.53
N LYS A 87 -7.81 14.49 -8.65
CA LYS A 87 -6.76 13.51 -8.36
C LYS A 87 -6.88 13.00 -6.93
N ARG A 88 -6.99 13.93 -5.97
CA ARG A 88 -7.13 13.60 -4.55
C ARG A 88 -8.42 12.83 -4.25
N LYS A 89 -9.54 13.19 -4.91
CA LYS A 89 -10.80 12.45 -4.82
C LYS A 89 -10.65 11.02 -5.36
N MET A 90 -9.92 10.85 -6.46
CA MET A 90 -9.68 9.54 -7.06
C MET A 90 -8.83 8.63 -6.15
N CYS A 91 -7.85 9.18 -5.41
CA CYS A 91 -7.07 8.40 -4.43
C CYS A 91 -7.95 7.66 -3.41
N TYR A 92 -9.10 8.24 -3.05
CA TYR A 92 -10.03 7.65 -2.07
C TYR A 92 -11.30 7.07 -2.71
N ASN A 93 -11.30 6.84 -4.02
CA ASN A 93 -12.46 6.28 -4.71
C ASN A 93 -12.60 4.77 -4.38
N LYS A 94 -13.28 4.49 -3.27
CA LYS A 94 -13.49 3.14 -2.74
C LYS A 94 -14.14 2.20 -3.75
N ASN A 95 -15.04 2.71 -4.59
CA ASN A 95 -15.74 1.91 -5.59
C ASN A 95 -14.78 1.45 -6.69
N GLU A 96 -13.94 2.35 -7.19
CA GLU A 96 -12.92 2.02 -8.20
C GLU A 96 -11.85 1.09 -7.62
N ILE A 97 -11.34 1.36 -6.42
CA ILE A 97 -10.36 0.49 -5.75
C ILE A 97 -10.94 -0.92 -5.57
N LYS A 98 -12.18 -1.03 -5.10
CA LYS A 98 -12.86 -2.32 -4.92
C LYS A 98 -13.08 -3.04 -6.25
N LYS A 99 -13.44 -2.31 -7.30
CA LYS A 99 -13.61 -2.88 -8.65
C LYS A 99 -12.30 -3.50 -9.15
N VAL A 100 -11.21 -2.73 -9.17
CA VAL A 100 -9.88 -3.18 -9.62
C VAL A 100 -9.41 -4.38 -8.79
N LYS A 101 -9.57 -4.32 -7.47
CA LYS A 101 -9.24 -5.43 -6.58
C LYS A 101 -10.01 -6.70 -6.93
N ASN A 102 -11.32 -6.59 -7.16
CA ASN A 102 -12.15 -7.76 -7.47
C ASN A 102 -11.75 -8.43 -8.79
N ASP A 103 -11.20 -7.68 -9.74
CA ASP A 103 -10.69 -8.25 -10.99
C ASP A 103 -9.43 -9.09 -10.72
N TYR A 104 -8.49 -8.59 -9.90
CA TYR A 104 -7.30 -9.37 -9.49
C TYR A 104 -7.62 -10.54 -8.54
N GLU A 105 -8.62 -10.45 -7.67
CA GLU A 105 -9.08 -11.58 -6.85
C GLU A 105 -9.55 -12.75 -7.70
N LYS A 106 -10.33 -12.45 -8.75
CA LYS A 106 -10.80 -13.48 -9.70
C LYS A 106 -9.62 -14.09 -10.45
N GLU A 107 -8.68 -13.28 -10.91
CA GLU A 107 -7.47 -13.75 -11.61
C GLU A 107 -6.64 -14.70 -10.74
N LYS A 108 -6.50 -14.39 -9.45
CA LYS A 108 -5.71 -15.19 -8.50
C LYS A 108 -6.49 -16.29 -7.81
N CYS A 109 -7.78 -16.46 -8.11
CA CYS A 109 -8.66 -17.44 -7.47
C CYS A 109 -8.64 -17.36 -5.93
N ILE A 110 -8.57 -16.14 -5.38
CA ILE A 110 -8.59 -15.90 -3.93
C ILE A 110 -9.73 -14.96 -3.54
N LYS A 111 -10.10 -14.98 -2.27
CA LYS A 111 -11.17 -14.14 -1.74
C LYS A 111 -10.74 -13.49 -0.43
N TYR A 112 -10.74 -12.16 -0.40
CA TYR A 112 -10.44 -11.41 0.82
C TYR A 112 -11.62 -11.47 1.78
N SER A 113 -11.33 -11.49 3.07
CA SER A 113 -12.33 -11.22 4.10
C SER A 113 -12.81 -9.76 4.01
N PRO A 114 -14.03 -9.43 4.50
CA PRO A 114 -14.51 -8.05 4.54
C PRO A 114 -13.55 -7.08 5.23
N GLU A 115 -12.86 -7.53 6.28
CA GLU A 115 -11.85 -6.74 6.99
C GLU A 115 -10.62 -6.49 6.13
N MET A 116 -10.10 -7.53 5.46
CA MET A 116 -8.98 -7.38 4.53
C MET A 116 -9.33 -6.43 3.37
N ILE A 117 -10.56 -6.48 2.85
CA ILE A 117 -11.04 -5.54 1.82
C ILE A 117 -10.98 -4.11 2.35
N HIS A 118 -11.51 -3.87 3.55
CA HIS A 118 -11.50 -2.55 4.17
C HIS A 118 -10.06 -2.05 4.36
N ASN A 119 -9.18 -2.90 4.89
CA ASN A 119 -7.78 -2.58 5.13
C ASN A 119 -7.03 -2.27 3.84
N ASN A 120 -7.25 -3.06 2.78
CA ASN A 120 -6.67 -2.84 1.47
C ASN A 120 -7.10 -1.49 0.89
N ILE A 121 -8.40 -1.16 0.91
CA ILE A 121 -8.91 0.12 0.39
C ILE A 121 -8.27 1.31 1.11
N VAL A 122 -8.17 1.26 2.43
CA VAL A 122 -7.54 2.32 3.23
C VAL A 122 -6.05 2.44 2.90
N THR A 123 -5.36 1.32 2.77
CA THR A 123 -3.90 1.26 2.54
C THR A 123 -3.55 1.77 1.15
N VAL A 124 -4.27 1.33 0.11
CA VAL A 124 -4.14 1.83 -1.26
C VAL A 124 -4.41 3.33 -1.32
N GLY A 125 -5.50 3.81 -0.71
CA GLY A 125 -5.83 5.23 -0.76
C GLY A 125 -4.79 6.12 -0.10
N SER A 126 -4.26 5.71 1.06
CA SER A 126 -3.15 6.39 1.73
C SER A 126 -1.88 6.41 0.86
N PHE A 127 -1.54 5.29 0.24
CA PHE A 127 -0.38 5.18 -0.65
C PHE A 127 -0.50 6.11 -1.87
N LEU A 128 -1.67 6.18 -2.51
CA LEU A 128 -1.91 7.05 -3.65
C LEU A 128 -1.77 8.54 -3.30
N VAL A 129 -2.10 8.93 -2.07
CA VAL A 129 -1.89 10.32 -1.61
C VAL A 129 -0.42 10.63 -1.40
N ASP A 130 0.38 9.70 -0.88
CA ASP A 130 1.84 9.88 -0.77
C ASP A 130 2.47 10.06 -2.17
N ILE A 131 2.08 9.24 -3.14
CA ILE A 131 2.52 9.37 -4.53
C ILE A 131 2.11 10.73 -5.13
N LEU A 132 0.85 11.15 -4.90
CA LEU A 132 0.36 12.42 -5.42
C LEU A 132 1.15 13.61 -4.86
N ARG A 133 1.59 13.53 -3.60
CA ARG A 133 2.47 14.54 -2.98
C ARG A 133 3.84 14.61 -3.63
N GLU A 134 4.46 13.46 -3.91
CA GLU A 134 5.73 13.39 -4.62
C GLU A 134 5.66 14.13 -5.96
N SER A 135 4.60 13.91 -6.73
CA SER A 135 4.42 14.60 -8.02
C SER A 135 4.23 16.12 -7.88
N THR A 136 3.69 16.58 -6.76
CA THR A 136 3.50 18.01 -6.47
C THR A 136 4.82 18.66 -6.08
N PHE A 137 5.62 17.96 -5.27
CA PHE A 137 6.94 18.43 -4.84
C PHE A 137 7.93 18.52 -6.01
N ILE A 138 7.90 17.55 -6.93
CA ILE A 138 8.70 17.61 -8.17
C ILE A 138 8.28 18.84 -9.00
N ARG A 139 6.97 19.10 -9.16
CA ARG A 139 6.47 20.25 -9.92
C ARG A 139 6.79 21.61 -9.30
N SER A 140 7.00 21.71 -7.98
CA SER A 140 7.39 22.97 -7.34
C SER A 140 8.88 23.32 -7.46
N LYS A 141 9.71 22.38 -7.94
CA LYS A 141 11.15 22.58 -8.11
C LYS A 141 11.57 22.99 -9.53
N TYR A 142 10.63 23.04 -10.46
CA TYR A 142 10.81 23.44 -11.87
C TYR A 142 9.76 24.49 -12.24
#